data_AF-A4ADK6-F1
#
_entry.id   AF-A4ADK6-F1
#
_cell.length_a   1.000
_cell.length_b   1.000
_cell.length_c   1.000
_cell.angle_alpha   90.00
_cell.angle_beta   90.00
_cell.angle_gamma   90.00
#
_symmetry.space_group_name_H-M   'P 1'
#
loop_
_entity.id
_entity.type
_entity.pdbx_description
1 polymer ?
#
loop_
_entity_poly.entity_id
_entity_poly.type
_entity_poly.pdbx_seq_one_letter_code
_entity_poly.pdbx_strand_id
1 'polypeptide(L)'
;MSRMNRRRFLRGTLQGAAVSVALPFLDAFLDGNGKALASGESLPTRFGTWSWGLGMNRDVFVPKKTGANFDLPPEIASLAPVQKHINLFTNFDVFKDDAPNLCHHSGWVVLRSGTAPTSRPNRPGETIDVSIARKLGNETRFRSLSATATGDVRDSFSYEAGNSVNAPEWSPLRFYQRLFGSDFQNPNAETFTPDPRVMIRKSALSSVQEDAKKLNKSLGAEDRARLDQYFTGIRDLERRFDLQLTKPEPREACEIIDPPADMPSGLDADLVSKRHRIMTDLMLMAVACDQTRVFNMFYASAFSATTKPGYDKPHHTATHEEAVDEELRYQPNVSWYTRRAMEEWAYYVQALADFREGDGSLLDNSLIYATTDQSFAKMHAIDGIPMFTAGNAGGKIKTGLHIDGGGSPGCRLGYTAQRLMGLDIASWGTKSNTTSDAISEILV
;
A
#
# COMPACT_ATOMS: atom_id res chain seq x y z
N MET A 1 13.52 38.77 -14.42
CA MET A 1 12.40 39.37 -13.68
C MET A 1 12.44 38.87 -12.24
N SER A 2 12.53 39.78 -11.27
CA SER A 2 12.80 39.48 -9.85
C SER A 2 11.58 38.85 -9.15
N ARG A 3 11.77 37.72 -8.45
CA ARG A 3 10.73 37.07 -7.63
C ARG A 3 10.32 38.00 -6.48
N MET A 4 9.10 38.55 -6.54
CA MET A 4 8.50 39.28 -5.43
C MET A 4 8.13 38.32 -4.30
N ASN A 5 8.65 38.56 -3.09
CA ASN A 5 8.30 37.85 -1.87
C ASN A 5 7.04 38.49 -1.25
N ARG A 6 6.08 37.67 -0.77
CA ARG A 6 4.82 38.05 -0.09
C ARG A 6 5.00 39.18 0.94
N ARG A 7 6.13 39.21 1.66
CA ARG A 7 6.43 40.22 2.69
C ARG A 7 6.73 41.63 2.14
N ARG A 8 7.17 41.76 0.89
CA ARG A 8 7.57 43.05 0.30
C ARG A 8 6.40 43.81 -0.32
N PHE A 9 5.38 43.10 -0.81
CA PHE A 9 4.16 43.70 -1.34
C PHE A 9 3.27 44.30 -0.25
N LEU A 10 3.10 43.59 0.87
CA LEU A 10 2.27 44.04 2.01
C LEU A 10 2.81 45.27 2.77
N ARG A 11 4.09 45.61 2.61
CA ARG A 11 4.67 46.85 3.16
C ARG A 11 4.50 48.05 2.23
N GLY A 12 4.22 47.84 0.95
CA GLY A 12 4.16 48.89 -0.05
C GLY A 12 2.82 49.61 -0.12
N THR A 13 1.74 49.02 0.38
CA THR A 13 0.39 49.51 0.08
C THR A 13 -0.22 50.46 1.09
N LEU A 14 0.06 50.41 2.40
CA LEU A 14 -0.57 51.35 3.34
C LEU A 14 0.29 51.56 4.59
N GLN A 15 0.64 52.82 4.87
CA GLN A 15 1.21 53.25 6.14
C GLN A 15 0.21 53.02 7.29
N GLY A 16 0.20 51.80 7.85
CA GLY A 16 -0.19 51.57 9.23
C GLY A 16 -1.69 51.57 9.60
N ALA A 17 -2.62 51.43 8.65
CA ALA A 17 -4.04 51.22 8.99
C ALA A 17 -4.50 49.84 8.51
N ALA A 18 -4.87 48.96 9.44
CA ALA A 18 -5.40 47.64 9.17
C ALA A 18 -6.83 47.73 8.62
N VAL A 19 -6.95 47.77 7.29
CA VAL A 19 -8.17 47.41 6.56
C VAL A 19 -7.83 46.17 5.75
N SER A 20 -8.30 45.00 6.20
CA SER A 20 -8.20 43.75 5.47
C SER A 20 -9.18 43.75 4.31
N VAL A 21 -8.79 44.34 3.17
CA VAL A 21 -9.44 44.06 1.90
C VAL A 21 -9.00 42.66 1.47
N ALA A 22 -9.92 41.70 1.45
CA ALA A 22 -9.65 40.38 0.89
C ALA A 22 -9.29 40.55 -0.60
N LEU A 23 -8.04 40.27 -0.94
CA LEU A 23 -7.57 40.27 -2.33
C LEU A 23 -8.22 39.09 -3.08
N PRO A 24 -8.67 39.28 -4.33
CA PRO A 24 -9.04 38.18 -5.20
C PRO A 24 -7.84 37.24 -5.41
N PHE A 25 -8.07 35.93 -5.43
CA PHE A 25 -7.03 34.96 -5.77
C PHE A 25 -6.51 35.24 -7.17
N LEU A 26 -5.21 35.49 -7.28
CA LEU A 26 -4.52 35.66 -8.56
C LEU A 26 -4.00 34.30 -9.04
N ASP A 27 -4.03 34.06 -10.36
CA ASP A 27 -3.57 32.81 -11.00
C ASP A 27 -2.13 32.42 -10.64
N ALA A 28 -1.31 33.37 -10.20
CA ALA A 28 0.06 33.12 -9.71
C ALA A 28 0.11 32.28 -8.41
N PHE A 29 -1.02 32.03 -7.75
CA PHE A 29 -1.12 31.22 -6.53
C PHE A 29 -1.76 29.85 -6.75
N LEU A 30 -2.11 29.55 -8.00
CA LEU A 30 -2.74 28.30 -8.38
C LEU A 30 -1.69 27.37 -9.00
N ASP A 31 -1.78 26.07 -8.73
CA ASP A 31 -1.23 25.11 -9.69
C ASP A 31 -2.02 25.25 -11.00
N GLY A 32 -1.47 24.87 -12.16
CA GLY A 32 -2.10 25.07 -13.47
C GLY A 32 -3.51 24.48 -13.67
N ASN A 33 -4.14 23.95 -12.61
CA ASN A 33 -5.51 23.42 -12.54
C ASN A 33 -6.42 24.20 -11.57
N GLY A 34 -5.97 25.34 -11.05
CA GLY A 34 -6.82 26.25 -10.26
C GLY A 34 -6.90 25.95 -8.76
N LYS A 35 -5.96 25.18 -8.18
CA LYS A 35 -5.90 24.88 -6.73
C LYS A 35 -4.84 25.68 -6.01
N ALA A 36 -5.15 26.15 -4.79
CA ALA A 36 -4.29 27.05 -4.03
C ALA A 36 -3.10 26.29 -3.40
N LEU A 37 -1.88 26.80 -3.59
CA LEU A 37 -0.69 26.21 -2.99
C LEU A 37 -0.56 26.60 -1.50
N ALA A 38 -0.87 25.69 -0.57
CA ALA A 38 -0.69 25.91 0.87
C ALA A 38 0.78 26.07 1.31
N SER A 39 1.75 25.64 0.50
CA SER A 39 3.19 25.88 0.72
C SER A 39 4.01 26.07 -0.56
N GLY A 40 3.40 25.87 -1.74
CA GLY A 40 4.10 25.84 -3.03
C GLY A 40 4.54 24.44 -3.48
N GLU A 41 4.45 23.44 -2.60
CA GLU A 41 4.89 22.06 -2.89
C GLU A 41 3.71 21.09 -2.85
N SER A 42 3.68 20.15 -3.79
CA SER A 42 2.68 19.08 -3.83
C SER A 42 2.86 18.11 -2.67
N LEU A 43 1.77 17.68 -2.04
CA LEU A 43 1.80 16.59 -1.06
C LEU A 43 2.45 15.33 -1.67
N PRO A 44 3.21 14.55 -0.88
CA PRO A 44 3.92 13.40 -1.41
C PRO A 44 2.93 12.33 -1.88
N THR A 45 3.20 11.74 -3.05
CA THR A 45 2.46 10.55 -3.49
C THR A 45 2.82 9.37 -2.60
N ARG A 46 1.82 8.58 -2.21
CA ARG A 46 1.98 7.36 -1.39
C ARG A 46 1.52 6.13 -2.13
N PHE A 47 2.12 4.99 -1.79
CA PHE A 47 1.76 3.69 -2.32
C PHE A 47 1.29 2.77 -1.21
N GLY A 48 0.03 2.35 -1.29
CA GLY A 48 -0.54 1.38 -0.38
C GLY A 48 -0.79 0.06 -1.09
N THR A 49 -0.85 -1.02 -0.33
CA THR A 49 -1.35 -2.29 -0.85
C THR A 49 -2.35 -2.92 0.07
N TRP A 50 -3.34 -3.60 -0.50
CA TRP A 50 -4.38 -4.29 0.25
C TRP A 50 -4.56 -5.70 -0.30
N SER A 51 -4.64 -6.71 0.56
CA SER A 51 -4.82 -8.08 0.07
C SER A 51 -5.92 -8.83 0.80
N TRP A 52 -6.67 -9.60 0.02
CA TRP A 52 -7.63 -10.58 0.51
C TRP A 52 -7.29 -11.97 -0.01
N GLY A 53 -7.65 -12.99 0.75
CA GLY A 53 -7.44 -14.38 0.36
C GLY A 53 -8.62 -14.96 -0.42
N LEU A 54 -8.33 -16.00 -1.18
CA LEU A 54 -9.26 -16.95 -1.77
C LEU A 54 -10.14 -16.43 -2.92
N GLY A 55 -9.73 -15.33 -3.53
CA GLY A 55 -10.28 -14.92 -4.82
C GLY A 55 -11.73 -14.47 -4.75
N MET A 56 -12.52 -14.97 -5.69
CA MET A 56 -13.89 -14.56 -5.96
C MET A 56 -14.67 -15.67 -6.66
N ASN A 57 -15.99 -15.49 -6.75
CA ASN A 57 -16.80 -16.26 -7.68
C ASN A 57 -17.18 -15.42 -8.90
N ARG A 58 -16.75 -15.86 -10.08
CA ARG A 58 -16.81 -15.07 -11.33
C ARG A 58 -18.21 -14.59 -11.66
N ASP A 59 -19.20 -15.45 -11.52
CA ASP A 59 -20.58 -15.18 -11.93
C ASP A 59 -21.27 -14.10 -11.08
N VAL A 60 -20.76 -13.84 -9.88
CA VAL A 60 -21.33 -12.88 -8.92
C VAL A 60 -20.34 -11.83 -8.42
N PHE A 61 -19.17 -11.73 -9.06
CA PHE A 61 -18.16 -10.70 -8.80
C PHE A 61 -17.85 -9.86 -10.04
N VAL A 62 -17.71 -10.46 -11.23
CA VAL A 62 -17.34 -9.70 -12.46
C VAL A 62 -18.55 -8.92 -12.98
N PRO A 63 -18.46 -7.59 -13.10
CA PRO A 63 -19.49 -6.80 -13.76
C PRO A 63 -19.65 -7.20 -15.23
N LYS A 64 -20.89 -7.17 -15.73
CA LYS A 64 -21.14 -7.40 -17.16
C LYS A 64 -20.73 -6.22 -18.03
N LYS A 65 -20.70 -5.01 -17.44
CA LYS A 65 -20.35 -3.77 -18.13
C LYS A 65 -18.91 -3.34 -17.81
N THR A 66 -18.13 -3.02 -18.83
CA THR A 66 -16.80 -2.38 -18.69
C THR A 66 -16.90 -0.85 -18.76
N GLY A 67 -15.83 -0.17 -18.37
CA GLY A 67 -15.74 1.29 -18.34
C GLY A 67 -16.40 1.91 -17.10
N ALA A 68 -16.84 3.16 -17.22
CA ALA A 68 -17.45 3.91 -16.13
C ALA A 68 -18.86 3.41 -15.80
N ASN A 69 -19.28 3.59 -14.54
CA ASN A 69 -20.60 3.19 -14.03
C ASN A 69 -20.88 1.71 -14.35
N PHE A 70 -19.91 0.84 -14.06
CA PHE A 70 -20.07 -0.61 -14.16
C PHE A 70 -21.08 -1.12 -13.11
N ASP A 71 -21.73 -2.24 -13.38
CA ASP A 71 -22.62 -2.87 -12.42
C ASP A 71 -21.85 -3.42 -11.21
N LEU A 72 -22.52 -3.54 -10.06
CA LEU A 72 -21.91 -4.09 -8.84
C LEU A 72 -22.61 -5.41 -8.48
N PRO A 73 -22.11 -6.55 -8.99
CA PRO A 73 -22.60 -7.88 -8.62
C PRO A 73 -22.56 -8.16 -7.11
N PRO A 74 -23.27 -9.19 -6.63
CA PRO A 74 -23.45 -9.45 -5.21
C PRO A 74 -22.17 -9.49 -4.35
N GLU A 75 -21.04 -9.97 -4.87
CA GLU A 75 -19.77 -10.01 -4.11
C GLU A 75 -19.14 -8.64 -3.91
N ILE A 76 -19.38 -7.70 -4.81
CA ILE A 76 -18.81 -6.35 -4.76
C ILE A 76 -19.87 -5.25 -4.59
N ALA A 77 -21.11 -5.62 -4.23
CA ALA A 77 -22.21 -4.68 -4.03
C ALA A 77 -21.89 -3.62 -2.96
N SER A 78 -21.09 -3.97 -1.95
CA SER A 78 -20.64 -3.07 -0.89
C SER A 78 -19.71 -1.95 -1.38
N LEU A 79 -19.18 -2.04 -2.61
CA LEU A 79 -18.31 -1.01 -3.18
C LEU A 79 -19.06 0.22 -3.70
N ALA A 80 -20.40 0.21 -3.68
CA ALA A 80 -21.22 1.31 -4.21
C ALA A 80 -20.84 2.71 -3.68
N PRO A 81 -20.57 2.91 -2.37
CA PRO A 81 -20.21 4.23 -1.84
C PRO A 81 -18.87 4.74 -2.37
N VAL A 82 -17.96 3.82 -2.70
CA VAL A 82 -16.58 4.11 -3.10
C VAL A 82 -16.30 3.86 -4.58
N GLN A 83 -17.30 3.49 -5.39
CA GLN A 83 -17.10 3.09 -6.78
C GLN A 83 -16.32 4.13 -7.59
N LYS A 84 -16.63 5.43 -7.39
CA LYS A 84 -15.95 6.53 -8.05
C LYS A 84 -14.46 6.65 -7.73
N HIS A 85 -14.00 6.06 -6.62
CA HIS A 85 -12.63 6.13 -6.14
C HIS A 85 -11.77 4.94 -6.55
N ILE A 86 -12.38 3.89 -7.10
CA ILE A 86 -11.71 2.63 -7.42
C ILE A 86 -11.72 2.35 -8.91
N ASN A 87 -10.70 1.64 -9.39
CA ASN A 87 -10.79 0.91 -10.65
C ASN A 87 -10.81 -0.59 -10.34
N LEU A 88 -11.65 -1.34 -11.05
CA LEU A 88 -11.70 -2.79 -11.00
C LEU A 88 -11.02 -3.35 -12.25
N PHE A 89 -10.15 -4.34 -12.06
CA PHE A 89 -9.46 -5.06 -13.12
C PHE A 89 -9.89 -6.52 -13.06
N THR A 90 -10.46 -7.04 -14.15
CA THR A 90 -10.85 -8.45 -14.26
C THR A 90 -10.20 -9.07 -15.48
N ASN A 91 -10.21 -10.41 -15.56
CA ASN A 91 -9.69 -11.14 -16.73
C ASN A 91 -8.19 -10.87 -17.00
N PHE A 92 -7.39 -10.76 -15.93
CA PHE A 92 -5.93 -10.72 -16.00
C PHE A 92 -5.35 -12.05 -15.52
N ASP A 93 -4.41 -12.59 -16.28
CA ASP A 93 -3.86 -13.92 -16.03
C ASP A 93 -2.52 -13.87 -15.31
N VAL A 94 -2.29 -14.85 -14.45
CA VAL A 94 -0.96 -15.16 -13.92
C VAL A 94 -0.42 -16.38 -14.63
N PHE A 95 0.74 -16.22 -15.26
CA PHE A 95 1.38 -17.29 -15.99
C PHE A 95 2.39 -18.00 -15.10
N LYS A 96 2.23 -19.30 -14.92
CA LYS A 96 3.20 -20.14 -14.22
C LYS A 96 4.42 -20.51 -15.09
N ASP A 97 4.28 -20.42 -16.41
CA ASP A 97 5.24 -20.96 -17.38
C ASP A 97 5.62 -22.41 -17.04
N ASP A 98 6.91 -22.71 -16.92
CA ASP A 98 7.46 -24.02 -16.55
C ASP A 98 7.31 -24.35 -15.06
N ALA A 99 6.91 -23.39 -14.22
CA ALA A 99 6.73 -23.61 -12.80
C ALA A 99 5.43 -24.40 -12.50
N PRO A 100 5.36 -25.08 -11.35
CA PRO A 100 4.10 -25.64 -10.87
C PRO A 100 3.12 -24.53 -10.48
N ASN A 101 1.81 -24.83 -10.55
CA ASN A 101 0.82 -24.01 -9.84
C ASN A 101 0.84 -24.42 -8.36
N LEU A 102 1.39 -23.55 -7.52
CA LEU A 102 1.44 -23.74 -6.09
C LEU A 102 0.16 -23.14 -5.49
N CYS A 103 -0.77 -24.01 -5.09
CA CYS A 103 -2.05 -23.66 -4.48
C CYS A 103 -1.89 -22.55 -3.42
N HIS A 104 -2.69 -21.49 -3.57
CA HIS A 104 -2.71 -20.30 -2.70
C HIS A 104 -1.39 -19.53 -2.62
N HIS A 105 -0.50 -19.69 -3.62
CA HIS A 105 0.84 -19.12 -3.58
C HIS A 105 1.28 -18.51 -4.92
N SER A 106 1.15 -19.23 -6.04
CA SER A 106 1.66 -18.75 -7.32
C SER A 106 1.06 -17.41 -7.75
N GLY A 107 -0.26 -17.23 -7.62
CA GLY A 107 -0.95 -16.02 -8.04
C GLY A 107 -0.45 -14.76 -7.33
N TRP A 108 -0.52 -14.72 -5.99
CA TRP A 108 -0.06 -13.54 -5.27
C TRP A 108 1.43 -13.29 -5.45
N VAL A 109 2.28 -14.33 -5.51
CA VAL A 109 3.72 -14.13 -5.68
C VAL A 109 4.00 -13.44 -7.01
N VAL A 110 3.40 -13.91 -8.11
CA VAL A 110 3.56 -13.29 -9.42
C VAL A 110 3.02 -11.87 -9.45
N LEU A 111 1.82 -11.62 -8.90
CA LEU A 111 1.24 -10.27 -8.86
C LEU A 111 2.04 -9.28 -8.01
N ARG A 112 2.90 -9.78 -7.11
CA ARG A 112 3.73 -8.96 -6.22
C ARG A 112 5.18 -8.84 -6.67
N SER A 113 5.80 -9.84 -7.29
CA SER A 113 7.21 -9.81 -7.70
C SER A 113 7.45 -9.97 -9.21
N GLY A 114 6.39 -10.27 -9.97
CA GLY A 114 6.45 -10.45 -11.41
C GLY A 114 7.00 -11.80 -11.88
N THR A 115 7.31 -12.73 -10.97
CA THR A 115 7.97 -13.99 -11.31
C THR A 115 7.28 -15.19 -10.66
N ALA A 116 7.09 -16.26 -11.45
CA ALA A 116 6.47 -17.49 -10.96
C ALA A 116 7.40 -18.24 -9.98
N PRO A 117 6.93 -18.60 -8.77
CA PRO A 117 7.72 -19.36 -7.81
C PRO A 117 7.84 -20.82 -8.22
N THR A 118 9.02 -21.43 -8.04
CA THR A 118 9.27 -22.84 -8.37
C THR A 118 8.95 -23.80 -7.22
N SER A 119 8.82 -23.30 -5.99
CA SER A 119 8.44 -24.06 -4.78
C SER A 119 7.84 -23.12 -3.74
N ARG A 120 7.16 -23.64 -2.70
CA ARG A 120 6.52 -22.80 -1.66
C ARG A 120 7.48 -21.90 -0.88
N PRO A 121 8.73 -22.32 -0.58
CA PRO A 121 9.70 -21.42 0.05
C PRO A 121 10.32 -20.41 -0.93
N ASN A 122 10.24 -20.69 -2.24
CA ASN A 122 10.83 -19.83 -3.25
C ASN A 122 10.06 -18.52 -3.36
N ARG A 123 10.77 -17.43 -3.09
CA ARG A 123 10.30 -16.06 -3.21
C ARG A 123 11.15 -15.37 -4.27
N PRO A 124 10.76 -15.46 -5.55
CA PRO A 124 11.57 -14.96 -6.65
C PRO A 124 11.48 -13.43 -6.72
N GLY A 125 12.64 -12.77 -6.77
CA GLY A 125 12.73 -11.31 -6.84
C GLY A 125 12.38 -10.64 -5.51
N GLU A 126 12.00 -9.36 -5.59
CA GLU A 126 11.46 -8.58 -4.48
C GLU A 126 10.03 -8.17 -4.79
N THR A 127 9.25 -7.91 -3.75
CA THR A 127 7.87 -7.46 -3.93
C THR A 127 7.79 -5.98 -4.33
N ILE A 128 6.78 -5.62 -5.10
CA ILE A 128 6.54 -4.29 -5.67
C ILE A 128 6.57 -3.17 -4.62
N ASP A 129 6.05 -3.41 -3.42
CA ASP A 129 6.10 -2.44 -2.33
C ASP A 129 7.53 -2.20 -1.84
N VAL A 130 8.41 -3.20 -1.87
CA VAL A 130 9.83 -3.03 -1.55
C VAL A 130 10.52 -2.17 -2.62
N SER A 131 10.29 -2.46 -3.91
CA SER A 131 10.85 -1.67 -5.01
C SER A 131 10.41 -0.20 -4.93
N ILE A 132 9.12 0.04 -4.66
CA ILE A 132 8.58 1.41 -4.50
C ILE A 132 9.09 2.07 -3.23
N ALA A 133 9.23 1.34 -2.13
CA ALA A 133 9.74 1.87 -0.87
C ALA A 133 11.20 2.31 -0.95
N ARG A 134 12.01 1.71 -1.83
CA ARG A 134 13.37 2.21 -2.13
C ARG A 134 13.37 3.56 -2.84
N LYS A 135 12.30 3.90 -3.57
CA LYS A 135 12.12 5.20 -4.22
C LYS A 135 11.50 6.24 -3.27
N LEU A 136 10.41 5.89 -2.58
CA LEU A 136 9.60 6.85 -1.82
C LEU A 136 9.87 6.83 -0.31
N GLY A 137 10.28 5.70 0.26
CA GLY A 137 10.39 5.50 1.71
C GLY A 137 11.70 5.97 2.34
N ASN A 138 12.60 6.59 1.57
CA ASN A 138 13.87 7.09 2.10
C ASN A 138 13.74 8.41 2.87
N GLU A 139 12.63 9.12 2.70
CA GLU A 139 12.36 10.39 3.39
C GLU A 139 11.55 10.20 4.69
N THR A 140 11.15 8.97 4.99
CA THR A 140 10.26 8.67 6.13
C THR A 140 10.91 7.73 7.14
N ARG A 141 10.44 7.81 8.40
CA ARG A 141 10.92 6.98 9.53
C ARG A 141 10.82 5.49 9.21
N PHE A 142 9.65 5.07 8.74
CA PHE A 142 9.43 3.72 8.24
C PHE A 142 9.52 3.75 6.72
N ARG A 143 10.49 3.01 6.17
CA ARG A 143 10.63 2.84 4.71
C ARG A 143 9.36 2.22 4.12
N SER A 144 8.86 1.19 4.78
CA SER A 144 7.56 0.56 4.51
C SER A 144 6.96 0.14 5.84
N LEU A 145 5.62 0.12 5.90
CA LEU A 145 4.87 -0.24 7.10
C LEU A 145 3.79 -1.27 6.75
N SER A 146 3.79 -2.41 7.43
CA SER A 146 2.84 -3.49 7.13
C SER A 146 2.00 -3.82 8.35
N ALA A 147 0.71 -4.05 8.13
CA ALA A 147 -0.28 -4.46 9.12
C ALA A 147 -1.06 -5.68 8.60
N THR A 148 -1.51 -6.54 9.51
CA THR A 148 -2.39 -7.67 9.21
C THR A 148 -3.60 -7.71 10.12
N ALA A 149 -4.77 -7.98 9.54
CA ALA A 149 -6.01 -8.18 10.27
C ALA A 149 -6.24 -9.63 10.71
N THR A 150 -5.36 -10.57 10.35
CA THR A 150 -5.49 -11.99 10.74
C THR A 150 -5.07 -12.25 12.18
N GLY A 151 -4.31 -11.34 12.80
CA GLY A 151 -3.74 -11.57 14.13
C GLY A 151 -2.51 -12.51 14.11
N ASP A 152 -1.94 -12.82 12.94
CA ASP A 152 -0.74 -13.64 12.80
C ASP A 152 0.38 -12.89 12.06
N VAL A 153 1.53 -12.72 12.72
CA VAL A 153 2.73 -12.07 12.16
C VAL A 153 3.29 -12.77 10.91
N ARG A 154 2.93 -14.04 10.67
CA ARG A 154 3.42 -14.82 9.53
C ARG A 154 2.64 -14.53 8.24
N ASP A 155 1.47 -13.92 8.34
CA ASP A 155 0.62 -13.62 7.19
C ASP A 155 1.08 -12.35 6.50
N SER A 156 1.99 -12.50 5.55
CA SER A 156 2.57 -11.40 4.78
C SER A 156 2.65 -11.69 3.28
N PHE A 157 2.32 -10.67 2.48
CA PHE A 157 2.45 -10.65 1.03
C PHE A 157 3.62 -9.76 0.56
N SER A 158 4.53 -9.41 1.47
CA SER A 158 5.68 -8.56 1.21
C SER A 158 6.99 -9.25 1.63
N TYR A 159 7.97 -9.23 0.74
CA TYR A 159 9.30 -9.77 0.98
C TYR A 159 10.36 -9.02 0.14
N GLU A 160 11.57 -8.95 0.68
CA GLU A 160 12.71 -8.29 0.02
C GLU A 160 13.46 -9.25 -0.90
N ALA A 161 13.74 -10.48 -0.46
CA ALA A 161 14.35 -11.53 -1.26
C ALA A 161 14.37 -12.85 -0.47
N GLY A 162 14.21 -13.99 -1.15
CA GLY A 162 14.48 -15.31 -0.56
C GLY A 162 13.72 -15.54 0.75
N ASN A 163 14.40 -15.71 1.88
CA ASN A 163 13.76 -15.92 3.20
C ASN A 163 13.44 -14.63 3.98
N SER A 164 13.70 -13.44 3.42
CA SER A 164 13.44 -12.15 4.08
C SER A 164 12.01 -11.68 3.84
N VAL A 165 11.08 -12.15 4.67
CA VAL A 165 9.68 -11.72 4.67
C VAL A 165 9.51 -10.50 5.56
N ASN A 166 8.82 -9.47 5.05
CA ASN A 166 8.50 -8.29 5.82
C ASN A 166 7.36 -8.61 6.79
N ALA A 167 7.67 -8.68 8.08
CA ALA A 167 6.71 -9.00 9.12
C ALA A 167 5.73 -7.83 9.36
N PRO A 168 4.41 -8.04 9.22
CA PRO A 168 3.40 -7.06 9.59
C PRO A 168 3.22 -6.98 11.11
N GLU A 169 2.74 -5.83 11.59
CA GLU A 169 2.13 -5.77 12.92
C GLU A 169 0.74 -6.40 12.89
N TRP A 170 0.41 -7.17 13.91
CA TRP A 170 -0.86 -7.91 14.01
C TRP A 170 -1.68 -7.51 15.24
N SER A 171 -1.05 -6.85 16.22
CA SER A 171 -1.71 -6.32 17.41
C SER A 171 -1.86 -4.80 17.26
N PRO A 172 -3.09 -4.26 17.35
CA PRO A 172 -3.32 -2.81 17.28
C PRO A 172 -2.59 -2.04 18.37
N LEU A 173 -2.56 -2.54 19.61
CA LEU A 173 -1.84 -1.88 20.70
C LEU A 173 -0.33 -1.83 20.42
N ARG A 174 0.26 -2.93 19.93
CA ARG A 174 1.67 -2.93 19.54
C ARG A 174 1.93 -2.01 18.35
N PHE A 175 1.02 -1.96 17.39
CA PHE A 175 1.13 -1.10 16.23
C PHE A 175 1.11 0.37 16.65
N TYR A 176 0.17 0.76 17.52
CA TYR A 176 0.13 2.06 18.16
C TYR A 176 1.43 2.40 18.88
N GLN A 177 1.94 1.51 19.73
CA GLN A 177 3.20 1.71 20.46
C GLN A 177 4.40 1.89 19.51
N ARG A 178 4.42 1.16 18.40
CA ARG A 178 5.46 1.33 17.36
C ARG A 178 5.36 2.69 16.67
N LEU A 179 4.15 3.14 16.38
CA LEU A 179 3.87 4.40 15.68
C LEU A 179 4.09 5.64 16.55
N PHE A 180 3.57 5.64 17.77
CA PHE A 180 3.49 6.80 18.66
C PHE A 180 4.28 6.63 19.97
N GLY A 181 5.19 5.65 20.03
CA GLY A 181 6.09 5.43 21.17
C GLY A 181 7.20 6.47 21.29
N SER A 182 8.23 6.16 22.09
CA SER A 182 9.32 7.11 22.43
C SER A 182 10.08 7.68 21.24
N ASP A 183 10.15 6.92 20.15
CA ASP A 183 10.88 7.30 18.94
C ASP A 183 10.01 8.12 17.97
N PHE A 184 8.74 8.36 18.29
CA PHE A 184 7.87 9.22 17.50
C PHE A 184 8.24 10.68 17.71
N GLN A 185 8.39 11.39 16.59
CA GLN A 185 8.67 12.80 16.56
C GLN A 185 7.43 13.50 16.03
N ASN A 186 6.70 14.17 16.91
CA ASN A 186 5.50 14.89 16.52
C ASN A 186 5.90 16.04 15.56
N PRO A 187 5.49 16.00 14.28
CA PRO A 187 5.85 17.04 13.31
C PRO A 187 5.31 18.43 13.70
N ASN A 188 4.23 18.47 14.48
CA ASN A 188 3.57 19.69 14.91
C ASN A 188 4.05 20.20 16.29
N ALA A 189 5.04 19.55 16.90
CA ALA A 189 5.60 20.02 18.17
C ALA A 189 6.30 21.38 18.00
N GLU A 190 6.10 22.29 18.95
CA GLU A 190 6.74 23.61 18.96
C GLU A 190 8.27 23.48 18.99
N THR A 191 8.77 22.60 19.87
CA THR A 191 10.19 22.35 20.09
C THR A 191 10.59 20.99 19.54
N PHE A 192 11.85 20.88 19.13
CA PHE A 192 12.46 19.64 18.67
C PHE A 192 13.80 19.44 19.39
N THR A 193 13.94 18.31 20.08
CA THR A 193 15.16 17.94 20.78
C THR A 193 15.61 16.56 20.29
N PRO A 194 16.72 16.48 19.51
CA PRO A 194 17.26 15.19 19.09
C PRO A 194 17.65 14.31 20.29
N ASP A 195 17.37 13.00 20.22
CA ASP A 195 17.79 12.06 21.27
C ASP A 195 19.33 11.88 21.23
N PRO A 196 20.06 12.19 22.31
CA PRO A 196 21.50 11.97 22.39
C PRO A 196 21.94 10.53 22.09
N ARG A 197 21.09 9.53 22.40
CA ARG A 197 21.38 8.12 22.12
C ARG A 197 21.45 7.84 20.62
N VAL A 198 20.65 8.55 19.81
CA VAL A 198 20.66 8.43 18.35
C VAL A 198 21.97 8.97 17.79
N MET A 199 22.46 10.10 18.32
CA MET A 199 23.75 10.67 17.91
C MET A 199 24.92 9.69 18.19
N ILE A 200 24.93 9.06 19.36
CA ILE A 200 25.95 8.05 19.73
C ILE A 200 25.86 6.83 18.80
N ARG A 201 24.65 6.30 18.58
CA ARG A 201 24.45 5.14 17.68
C ARG A 201 24.85 5.44 16.25
N LYS A 202 24.53 6.63 15.73
CA LYS A 202 24.95 7.08 14.41
C LYS A 202 26.47 7.14 14.31
N SER A 203 27.15 7.76 15.28
CA SER A 203 28.61 7.83 15.32
C SER A 203 29.27 6.44 15.30
N ALA A 204 28.78 5.51 16.12
CA ALA A 204 29.27 4.13 16.11
C ALA A 204 29.07 3.43 14.76
N LEU A 205 27.92 3.66 14.12
CA LEU A 205 27.60 3.06 12.82
C LEU A 205 28.45 3.64 11.68
N SER A 206 28.74 4.95 11.70
CA SER A 206 29.62 5.58 10.72
C SER A 206 31.04 4.99 10.79
N SER A 207 31.57 4.71 11.98
CA SER A 207 32.86 4.00 12.14
C SER A 207 32.84 2.60 11.52
N VAL A 208 31.78 1.82 11.78
CA VAL A 208 31.60 0.49 11.15
C VAL A 208 31.53 0.61 9.63
N GLN A 209 30.88 1.65 9.10
CA GLN A 209 30.75 1.86 7.66
C GLN A 209 32.09 2.20 7.00
N GLU A 210 32.97 2.94 7.67
CA GLU A 210 34.33 3.21 7.18
C GLU A 210 35.16 1.92 7.10
N ASP A 211 35.12 1.08 8.13
CA ASP A 211 35.84 -0.20 8.13
C ASP A 211 35.28 -1.17 7.10
N ALA A 212 33.95 -1.22 6.97
CA ALA A 212 33.25 -1.89 5.90
C ALA A 212 33.73 -1.48 4.51
N LYS A 213 33.87 -0.16 4.25
CA LYS A 213 34.39 0.35 2.97
C LYS A 213 35.84 -0.06 2.72
N LYS A 214 36.68 -0.11 3.77
CA LYS A 214 38.07 -0.61 3.66
C LYS A 214 38.08 -2.10 3.29
N LEU A 215 37.29 -2.92 3.98
CA LEU A 215 37.16 -4.35 3.70
C LEU A 215 36.62 -4.60 2.29
N ASN A 216 35.63 -3.84 1.85
CA ASN A 216 35.06 -3.99 0.50
C ASN A 216 36.12 -3.79 -0.60
N LYS A 217 37.12 -2.93 -0.39
CA LYS A 217 38.23 -2.74 -1.33
C LYS A 217 39.14 -3.96 -1.46
N SER A 218 39.27 -4.77 -0.39
CA SER A 218 40.12 -5.97 -0.39
C SER A 218 39.43 -7.26 -0.81
N LEU A 219 38.10 -7.26 -0.99
CA LEU A 219 37.33 -8.45 -1.35
C LEU A 219 37.24 -8.68 -2.87
N GLY A 220 37.20 -9.96 -3.26
CA GLY A 220 36.89 -10.40 -4.62
C GLY A 220 35.41 -10.24 -4.98
N ALA A 221 35.07 -10.31 -6.27
CA ALA A 221 33.73 -9.98 -6.77
C ALA A 221 32.59 -10.79 -6.12
N GLU A 222 32.82 -12.07 -5.82
CA GLU A 222 31.82 -12.93 -5.21
C GLU A 222 31.51 -12.54 -3.75
N ASP A 223 32.53 -12.22 -2.96
CA ASP A 223 32.35 -11.80 -1.56
C ASP A 223 31.73 -10.42 -1.44
N ARG A 224 32.01 -9.51 -2.38
CA ARG A 224 31.34 -8.20 -2.44
C ARG A 224 29.85 -8.34 -2.65
N ALA A 225 29.42 -9.24 -3.54
CA ALA A 225 28.01 -9.51 -3.78
C ALA A 225 27.30 -10.05 -2.53
N ARG A 226 27.99 -10.85 -1.71
CA ARG A 226 27.44 -11.36 -0.43
C ARG A 226 27.33 -10.27 0.65
N LEU A 227 28.30 -9.35 0.73
CA LEU A 227 28.29 -8.26 1.72
C LEU A 227 27.43 -7.06 1.34
N ASP A 228 27.08 -6.89 0.06
CA ASP A 228 26.28 -5.75 -0.40
C ASP A 228 24.92 -5.65 0.30
N GLN A 229 24.29 -6.78 0.64
CA GLN A 229 23.05 -6.80 1.41
C GLN A 229 23.26 -6.28 2.84
N TYR A 230 24.36 -6.68 3.49
CA TYR A 230 24.73 -6.20 4.82
C TYR A 230 25.00 -4.68 4.81
N PHE A 231 25.75 -4.19 3.81
CA PHE A 231 26.03 -2.75 3.67
C PHE A 231 24.80 -1.93 3.35
N THR A 232 23.84 -2.49 2.60
CA THR A 232 22.55 -1.84 2.36
C THR A 232 21.79 -1.65 3.68
N GLY A 233 21.74 -2.69 4.53
CA GLY A 233 21.13 -2.61 5.86
C GLY A 233 21.77 -1.54 6.76
N ILE A 234 23.10 -1.40 6.72
CA ILE A 234 23.80 -0.34 7.47
C ILE A 234 23.41 1.06 6.97
N ARG A 235 23.42 1.31 5.66
CA ARG A 235 23.03 2.61 5.09
C ARG A 235 21.60 2.97 5.47
N ASP A 236 20.71 1.98 5.53
CA ASP A 236 19.32 2.18 5.92
C ASP A 236 19.14 2.53 7.40
N LEU A 237 20.03 2.08 8.27
CA LEU A 237 20.06 2.45 9.68
C LEU A 237 20.62 3.86 9.87
N GLU A 238 21.70 4.22 9.17
CA GLU A 238 22.29 5.56 9.22
C GLU A 238 21.28 6.63 8.79
N ARG A 239 20.60 6.40 7.66
CA ARG A 239 19.52 7.27 7.17
C ARG A 239 18.39 7.42 8.19
N ARG A 240 18.01 6.33 8.87
CA ARG A 240 16.96 6.38 9.90
C ARG A 240 17.38 7.23 11.08
N PHE A 241 18.65 7.20 11.47
CA PHE A 241 19.17 8.10 12.48
C PHE A 241 19.20 9.55 11.99
N ASP A 242 19.56 9.82 10.73
CA ASP A 242 19.50 11.18 10.17
C ASP A 242 18.11 11.80 10.26
N LEU A 243 17.09 11.02 9.91
CA LEU A 243 15.70 11.43 10.03
C LEU A 243 15.32 11.70 11.50
N GLN A 244 15.76 10.86 12.43
CA GLN A 244 15.53 11.08 13.87
C GLN A 244 16.33 12.26 14.45
N LEU A 245 17.33 12.78 13.74
CA LEU A 245 18.10 13.95 14.18
C LEU A 245 17.63 15.25 13.53
N THR A 246 16.64 15.17 12.64
CA THR A 246 16.10 16.30 11.90
C THR A 246 14.65 16.54 12.31
N LYS A 247 14.26 17.80 12.54
CA LYS A 247 12.85 18.11 12.83
C LYS A 247 12.00 17.75 11.60
N PRO A 248 10.96 16.91 11.74
CA PRO A 248 10.04 16.65 10.64
C PRO A 248 9.34 17.94 10.20
N GLU A 249 9.03 18.02 8.91
CA GLU A 249 8.19 19.12 8.39
C GLU A 249 6.79 19.05 9.03
N PRO A 250 6.18 20.20 9.38
CA PRO A 250 4.84 20.23 9.96
C PRO A 250 3.80 19.51 9.08
N ARG A 251 2.88 18.79 9.72
CA ARG A 251 1.81 18.02 9.07
C ARG A 251 0.48 18.35 9.72
N GLU A 252 -0.29 19.27 9.15
CA GLU A 252 -1.55 19.75 9.75
C GLU A 252 -2.52 18.63 10.15
N ALA A 253 -2.64 17.59 9.33
CA ALA A 253 -3.55 16.46 9.59
C ALA A 253 -2.98 15.40 10.56
N CYS A 254 -1.77 15.61 11.09
CA CYS A 254 -1.15 14.69 12.05
C CYS A 254 -1.62 14.97 13.48
N GLU A 255 -2.31 13.99 14.05
CA GLU A 255 -2.79 14.01 15.43
C GLU A 255 -2.35 12.74 16.16
N ILE A 256 -1.97 12.87 17.44
CA ILE A 256 -1.75 11.70 18.28
C ILE A 256 -3.11 11.24 18.77
N ILE A 257 -3.53 10.08 18.28
CA ILE A 257 -4.76 9.41 18.70
C ILE A 257 -4.57 8.66 20.01
N ASP A 258 -5.66 8.33 20.70
CA ASP A 258 -5.58 7.53 21.91
C ASP A 258 -5.18 6.07 21.61
N PRO A 259 -4.44 5.41 22.52
CA PRO A 259 -4.08 4.00 22.36
C PRO A 259 -5.35 3.14 22.29
N PRO A 260 -5.47 2.23 21.29
CA PRO A 260 -6.58 1.30 21.26
C PRO A 260 -6.46 0.29 22.41
N ALA A 261 -7.60 -0.29 22.81
CA ALA A 261 -7.61 -1.43 23.71
C ALA A 261 -6.87 -2.62 23.06
N ASP A 262 -6.27 -3.46 23.91
CA ASP A 262 -5.74 -4.74 23.42
C ASP A 262 -6.90 -5.63 22.95
N MET A 263 -6.72 -6.28 21.80
CA MET A 263 -7.75 -7.11 21.19
C MET A 263 -7.41 -8.59 21.34
N PRO A 264 -8.41 -9.46 21.54
CA PRO A 264 -8.17 -10.88 21.59
C PRO A 264 -7.62 -11.40 20.25
N SER A 265 -6.82 -12.45 20.34
CA SER A 265 -6.48 -13.27 19.18
C SER A 265 -7.70 -14.05 18.74
N GLY A 266 -7.89 -14.16 17.43
CA GLY A 266 -9.01 -14.91 16.86
C GLY A 266 -9.30 -14.50 15.42
N LEU A 267 -9.97 -15.43 14.72
CA LEU A 267 -10.22 -15.38 13.29
C LEU A 267 -11.72 -15.37 12.95
N ASP A 268 -12.58 -15.11 13.92
CA ASP A 268 -13.98 -14.83 13.62
C ASP A 268 -14.09 -13.58 12.72
N ALA A 269 -14.99 -13.63 11.74
CA ALA A 269 -15.14 -12.56 10.75
C ALA A 269 -15.36 -11.18 11.39
N ASP A 270 -16.11 -11.08 12.49
CA ASP A 270 -16.37 -9.80 13.16
C ASP A 270 -15.12 -9.28 13.86
N LEU A 271 -14.30 -10.19 14.43
CA LEU A 271 -13.05 -9.83 15.08
C LEU A 271 -11.98 -9.42 14.05
N VAL A 272 -11.89 -10.12 12.92
CA VAL A 272 -11.01 -9.77 11.81
C VAL A 272 -11.40 -8.41 11.23
N SER A 273 -12.69 -8.14 11.03
CA SER A 273 -13.22 -6.83 10.62
C SER A 273 -12.83 -5.73 11.62
N LYS A 274 -13.15 -5.88 12.92
CA LYS A 274 -12.78 -4.89 13.95
C LYS A 274 -11.27 -4.62 14.01
N ARG A 275 -10.45 -5.68 13.88
CA ARG A 275 -8.99 -5.57 13.81
C ARG A 275 -8.55 -4.79 12.57
N HIS A 276 -9.08 -5.12 11.40
CA HIS A 276 -8.79 -4.41 10.16
C HIS A 276 -9.09 -2.92 10.29
N ARG A 277 -10.24 -2.54 10.85
CA ARG A 277 -10.64 -1.13 10.99
C ARG A 277 -9.72 -0.34 11.91
N ILE A 278 -9.42 -0.87 13.10
CA ILE A 278 -8.48 -0.21 14.02
C ILE A 278 -7.08 -0.11 13.40
N MET A 279 -6.60 -1.17 12.75
CA MET A 279 -5.30 -1.15 12.06
C MET A 279 -5.29 -0.17 10.89
N THR A 280 -6.43 0.04 10.22
CA THR A 280 -6.62 1.04 9.17
C THR A 280 -6.47 2.44 9.75
N ASP A 281 -7.21 2.78 10.81
CA ASP A 281 -7.16 4.11 11.44
C ASP A 281 -5.74 4.45 11.92
N LEU A 282 -5.08 3.51 12.60
CA LEU A 282 -3.67 3.65 13.01
C LEU A 282 -2.74 3.88 11.81
N MET A 283 -2.92 3.11 10.74
CA MET A 283 -2.11 3.22 9.52
C MET A 283 -2.31 4.58 8.85
N LEU A 284 -3.56 5.05 8.71
CA LEU A 284 -3.85 6.32 8.05
C LEU A 284 -3.27 7.49 8.82
N MET A 285 -3.34 7.47 10.15
CA MET A 285 -2.70 8.50 10.96
C MET A 285 -1.17 8.47 10.81
N ALA A 286 -0.55 7.28 10.74
CA ALA A 286 0.89 7.18 10.48
C ALA A 286 1.28 7.79 9.12
N VAL A 287 0.44 7.60 8.10
CA VAL A 287 0.66 8.14 6.74
C VAL A 287 0.41 9.64 6.70
N ALA A 288 -0.59 10.15 7.42
CA ALA A 288 -0.87 11.58 7.57
C ALA A 288 0.25 12.33 8.32
N CYS A 289 0.84 11.68 9.33
CA CYS A 289 2.05 12.14 10.01
C CYS A 289 3.34 11.96 9.19
N ASP A 290 3.26 11.50 7.94
CA ASP A 290 4.40 11.20 7.04
C ASP A 290 5.44 10.27 7.69
N GLN A 291 5.00 9.37 8.58
CA GLN A 291 5.88 8.35 9.16
C GLN A 291 6.25 7.28 8.12
N THR A 292 5.43 7.13 7.08
CA THR A 292 5.69 6.28 5.91
C THR A 292 4.97 6.77 4.67
N ARG A 293 5.55 6.48 3.50
CA ARG A 293 4.91 6.67 2.19
C ARG A 293 4.58 5.37 1.47
N VAL A 294 5.00 4.24 2.04
CA VAL A 294 4.68 2.91 1.52
C VAL A 294 4.10 2.06 2.62
N PHE A 295 2.92 1.50 2.39
CA PHE A 295 2.23 0.72 3.40
C PHE A 295 1.48 -0.47 2.84
N ASN A 296 1.29 -1.50 3.66
CA ASN A 296 0.60 -2.72 3.29
C ASN A 296 -0.44 -3.10 4.36
N MET A 297 -1.63 -3.48 3.92
CA MET A 297 -2.71 -3.99 4.76
C MET A 297 -3.13 -5.38 4.28
N PHE A 298 -2.85 -6.41 5.08
CA PHE A 298 -3.24 -7.78 4.76
C PHE A 298 -4.53 -8.10 5.51
N TYR A 299 -5.68 -8.06 4.81
CA TYR A 299 -6.98 -8.33 5.44
C TYR A 299 -7.14 -9.80 5.79
N ALA A 300 -6.79 -10.69 4.86
CA ALA A 300 -6.85 -12.13 5.06
C ALA A 300 -5.64 -12.82 4.42
N SER A 301 -5.23 -13.96 4.98
CA SER A 301 -4.18 -14.80 4.42
C SER A 301 -4.67 -15.59 3.21
N ALA A 302 -3.75 -16.05 2.36
CA ALA A 302 -4.08 -16.91 1.22
C ALA A 302 -4.66 -18.27 1.66
N PHE A 303 -4.33 -18.71 2.87
CA PHE A 303 -4.93 -19.88 3.54
C PHE A 303 -5.89 -19.42 4.64
N SER A 304 -6.79 -18.48 4.32
CA SER A 304 -7.65 -17.82 5.30
C SER A 304 -8.41 -18.84 6.16
N ALA A 305 -8.13 -18.81 7.46
CA ALA A 305 -8.83 -19.58 8.47
C ALA A 305 -9.97 -18.78 9.13
N THR A 306 -10.48 -17.75 8.45
CA THR A 306 -11.59 -16.92 8.95
C THR A 306 -12.85 -17.78 9.12
N THR A 307 -13.55 -17.62 10.25
CA THR A 307 -14.76 -18.38 10.56
C THR A 307 -16.02 -17.54 10.41
N LYS A 308 -17.12 -18.21 10.07
CA LYS A 308 -18.46 -17.63 9.90
C LYS A 308 -19.38 -18.16 11.01
N PRO A 309 -20.12 -17.30 11.73
CA PRO A 309 -21.12 -17.75 12.69
C PRO A 309 -22.13 -18.71 12.06
N GLY A 310 -22.39 -19.83 12.73
CA GLY A 310 -23.33 -20.85 12.27
C GLY A 310 -22.86 -21.68 11.07
N TYR A 311 -21.56 -21.64 10.74
CA TYR A 311 -20.96 -22.48 9.71
C TYR A 311 -19.68 -23.12 10.26
N ASP A 312 -19.52 -24.42 10.05
CA ASP A 312 -18.49 -25.23 10.71
C ASP A 312 -17.14 -25.23 9.98
N LYS A 313 -17.08 -24.67 8.77
CA LYS A 313 -15.86 -24.65 7.94
C LYS A 313 -15.27 -23.24 7.84
N PRO A 314 -13.96 -23.07 8.14
CA PRO A 314 -13.28 -21.82 7.87
C PRO A 314 -13.16 -21.57 6.36
N HIS A 315 -12.91 -20.32 5.97
CA HIS A 315 -12.96 -19.85 4.58
C HIS A 315 -12.18 -20.75 3.60
N HIS A 316 -10.91 -21.06 3.88
CA HIS A 316 -10.11 -21.93 3.02
C HIS A 316 -10.70 -23.34 2.87
N THR A 317 -11.11 -23.98 3.96
CA THR A 317 -11.75 -25.31 3.90
C THR A 317 -13.06 -25.27 3.11
N ALA A 318 -13.85 -24.21 3.29
CA ALA A 318 -15.09 -24.00 2.56
C ALA A 318 -14.87 -23.96 1.04
N THR A 319 -13.77 -23.34 0.57
CA THR A 319 -13.48 -23.29 -0.87
C THR A 319 -13.30 -24.66 -1.50
N HIS A 320 -12.77 -25.64 -0.77
CA HIS A 320 -12.60 -27.01 -1.26
C HIS A 320 -13.88 -27.82 -1.11
N GLU A 321 -14.49 -27.76 0.07
CA GLU A 321 -15.52 -28.71 0.49
C GLU A 321 -16.96 -28.26 0.24
N GLU A 322 -17.23 -26.95 0.13
CA GLU A 322 -18.56 -26.47 -0.21
C GLU A 322 -18.86 -26.81 -1.67
N ALA A 323 -19.98 -27.49 -1.94
CA ALA A 323 -20.42 -27.73 -3.31
C ALA A 323 -20.79 -26.40 -3.99
N VAL A 324 -20.59 -26.33 -5.30
CA VAL A 324 -21.19 -25.25 -6.09
C VAL A 324 -22.69 -25.52 -6.13
N ASP A 325 -23.48 -24.55 -5.70
CA ASP A 325 -24.93 -24.64 -5.74
C ASP A 325 -25.41 -24.67 -7.20
N GLU A 326 -26.32 -25.60 -7.53
CA GLU A 326 -26.74 -25.83 -8.92
C GLU A 326 -27.59 -24.68 -9.49
N GLU A 327 -28.39 -24.03 -8.65
CA GLU A 327 -29.28 -22.93 -9.06
C GLU A 327 -28.51 -21.61 -9.09
N LEU A 328 -27.77 -21.33 -8.02
CA LEU A 328 -27.00 -20.10 -7.88
C LEU A 328 -25.73 -20.10 -8.73
N ARG A 329 -25.17 -21.28 -9.04
CA ARG A 329 -23.92 -21.52 -9.78
C ARG A 329 -22.66 -21.00 -9.07
N TYR A 330 -22.73 -20.79 -7.76
CA TYR A 330 -21.58 -20.42 -6.92
C TYR A 330 -21.64 -21.09 -5.54
N GLN A 331 -20.56 -20.95 -4.76
CA GLN A 331 -20.46 -21.43 -3.37
C GLN A 331 -20.96 -20.33 -2.40
N PRO A 332 -22.17 -20.44 -1.81
CA PRO A 332 -22.78 -19.33 -1.07
C PRO A 332 -22.05 -18.95 0.22
N ASN A 333 -21.47 -19.89 0.97
CA ASN A 333 -20.69 -19.56 2.17
C ASN A 333 -19.33 -18.97 1.80
N VAL A 334 -18.66 -19.46 0.76
CA VAL A 334 -17.45 -18.81 0.20
C VAL A 334 -17.77 -17.38 -0.23
N SER A 335 -18.85 -17.17 -0.99
CA SER A 335 -19.29 -15.84 -1.42
C SER A 335 -19.58 -14.92 -0.23
N TRP A 336 -20.12 -15.46 0.88
CA TRP A 336 -20.32 -14.71 2.11
C TRP A 336 -19.00 -14.18 2.68
N TYR A 337 -17.93 -14.98 2.70
CA TYR A 337 -16.62 -14.54 3.18
C TYR A 337 -16.01 -13.47 2.26
N THR A 338 -16.11 -13.66 0.94
CA THR A 338 -15.65 -12.66 -0.06
C THR A 338 -16.37 -11.33 0.13
N ARG A 339 -17.69 -11.34 0.37
CA ARG A 339 -18.47 -10.12 0.65
C ARG A 339 -17.98 -9.38 1.90
N ARG A 340 -17.61 -10.09 2.98
CA ARG A 340 -16.99 -9.46 4.17
C ARG A 340 -15.68 -8.76 3.79
N ALA A 341 -14.84 -9.42 2.99
CA ALA A 341 -13.60 -8.79 2.52
C ALA A 341 -13.86 -7.52 1.69
N MET A 342 -14.87 -7.55 0.80
CA MET A 342 -15.22 -6.38 -0.01
C MET A 342 -15.85 -5.24 0.81
N GLU A 343 -16.59 -5.55 1.87
CA GLU A 343 -17.05 -4.54 2.84
C GLU A 343 -15.88 -3.84 3.54
N GLU A 344 -14.85 -4.59 3.95
CA GLU A 344 -13.66 -4.01 4.58
C GLU A 344 -12.75 -3.29 3.58
N TRP A 345 -12.73 -3.72 2.31
CA TRP A 345 -12.13 -2.93 1.22
C TRP A 345 -12.86 -1.60 1.02
N ALA A 346 -14.20 -1.61 1.00
CA ALA A 346 -15.00 -0.39 0.89
C ALA A 346 -14.71 0.56 2.06
N TYR A 347 -14.70 0.03 3.29
CA TYR A 347 -14.34 0.81 4.47
C TYR A 347 -12.92 1.38 4.36
N TYR A 348 -11.93 0.58 3.95
CA TYR A 348 -10.55 1.04 3.78
C TYR A 348 -10.47 2.23 2.83
N VAL A 349 -11.06 2.11 1.64
CA VAL A 349 -11.06 3.19 0.64
C VAL A 349 -11.81 4.41 1.15
N GLN A 350 -12.97 4.22 1.79
CA GLN A 350 -13.77 5.30 2.34
C GLN A 350 -13.02 6.05 3.45
N ALA A 351 -12.32 5.34 4.33
CA ALA A 351 -11.51 5.94 5.38
C ALA A 351 -10.40 6.85 4.82
N LEU A 352 -9.71 6.42 3.76
CA LEU A 352 -8.74 7.29 3.06
C LEU A 352 -9.42 8.49 2.37
N ALA A 353 -10.62 8.29 1.81
CA ALA A 353 -11.35 9.35 1.10
C ALA A 353 -11.89 10.43 2.04
N ASP A 354 -12.27 10.04 3.26
CA ASP A 354 -12.80 10.94 4.28
C ASP A 354 -11.70 11.63 5.09
N PHE A 355 -10.49 11.06 5.13
CA PHE A 355 -9.35 11.65 5.81
C PHE A 355 -8.86 12.90 5.07
N ARG A 356 -9.11 14.09 5.62
CA ARG A 356 -8.72 15.36 5.01
C ARG A 356 -7.22 15.60 5.07
N GLU A 357 -6.64 16.01 3.95
CA GLU A 357 -5.23 16.41 3.88
C GLU A 357 -5.05 17.50 2.81
N GLY A 358 -4.63 18.69 3.25
CA GLY A 358 -4.58 19.88 2.38
C GLY A 358 -5.94 20.17 1.74
N ASP A 359 -5.93 20.45 0.45
CA ASP A 359 -7.15 20.78 -0.34
C ASP A 359 -8.00 19.55 -0.72
N GLY A 360 -7.59 18.34 -0.33
CA GLY A 360 -8.23 17.09 -0.74
C GLY A 360 -8.35 16.09 0.40
N SER A 361 -8.21 14.81 0.04
CA SER A 361 -8.10 13.71 0.99
C SER A 361 -6.78 12.98 0.88
N LEU A 362 -6.49 12.14 1.87
CA LEU A 362 -5.35 11.24 1.85
C LEU A 362 -5.38 10.32 0.62
N LEU A 363 -6.59 9.93 0.18
CA LEU A 363 -6.79 9.10 -1.00
C LEU A 363 -6.37 9.80 -2.31
N ASP A 364 -6.52 11.12 -2.39
CA ASP A 364 -6.14 11.88 -3.60
C ASP A 364 -4.63 11.74 -3.86
N ASN A 365 -3.80 11.78 -2.83
CA ASN A 365 -2.35 11.64 -2.97
C ASN A 365 -1.85 10.18 -2.83
N SER A 366 -2.75 9.20 -2.88
CA SER A 366 -2.41 7.79 -2.70
C SER A 366 -2.74 6.96 -3.95
N LEU A 367 -1.98 5.89 -4.15
CA LEU A 367 -2.31 4.77 -5.02
C LEU A 367 -2.35 3.50 -4.18
N ILE A 368 -3.54 2.92 -4.01
CA ILE A 368 -3.70 1.64 -3.32
C ILE A 368 -3.81 0.53 -4.36
N TYR A 369 -2.90 -0.44 -4.36
CA TYR A 369 -2.94 -1.63 -5.21
C TYR A 369 -3.51 -2.82 -4.42
N ALA A 370 -4.69 -3.28 -4.81
CA ALA A 370 -5.39 -4.36 -4.13
C ALA A 370 -5.38 -5.67 -4.94
N THR A 371 -5.00 -6.79 -4.32
CA THR A 371 -4.87 -8.09 -5.00
C THR A 371 -5.26 -9.28 -4.14
N THR A 372 -5.40 -10.43 -4.78
CA THR A 372 -5.65 -11.73 -4.12
C THR A 372 -4.69 -12.82 -4.63
N ASP A 373 -4.73 -14.01 -4.03
CA ASP A 373 -3.83 -15.12 -4.34
C ASP A 373 -4.24 -15.97 -5.54
N GLN A 374 -5.50 -15.90 -5.96
CA GLN A 374 -6.07 -16.72 -7.03
C GLN A 374 -7.41 -16.13 -7.47
N SER A 375 -7.93 -16.52 -8.63
CA SER A 375 -9.25 -16.09 -9.10
C SER A 375 -10.35 -16.93 -8.48
N PHE A 376 -10.30 -18.25 -8.67
CA PHE A 376 -11.30 -19.18 -8.13
C PHE A 376 -10.65 -20.29 -7.30
N ALA A 377 -10.88 -20.20 -5.98
CA ALA A 377 -10.17 -21.00 -4.99
C ALA A 377 -10.39 -22.51 -5.09
N LYS A 378 -11.62 -22.94 -5.41
CA LYS A 378 -11.98 -24.36 -5.51
C LYS A 378 -11.11 -25.12 -6.51
N MET A 379 -10.67 -24.44 -7.57
CA MET A 379 -9.85 -25.00 -8.64
C MET A 379 -8.41 -24.50 -8.63
N HIS A 380 -8.04 -23.65 -7.66
CA HIS A 380 -6.77 -22.94 -7.62
C HIS A 380 -6.46 -22.18 -8.92
N ALA A 381 -7.50 -21.61 -9.54
CA ALA A 381 -7.39 -20.92 -10.81
C ALA A 381 -6.58 -19.63 -10.64
N ILE A 382 -5.68 -19.36 -11.58
CA ILE A 382 -4.80 -18.19 -11.58
C ILE A 382 -4.94 -17.37 -12.87
N ASP A 383 -5.88 -17.77 -13.72
CA ASP A 383 -6.43 -17.00 -14.84
C ASP A 383 -7.57 -16.10 -14.34
N GLY A 384 -7.67 -14.89 -14.89
CA GLY A 384 -8.72 -13.93 -14.56
C GLY A 384 -8.74 -13.42 -13.11
N ILE A 385 -7.58 -13.29 -12.47
CA ILE A 385 -7.47 -12.81 -11.08
C ILE A 385 -8.00 -11.36 -11.00
N PRO A 386 -8.95 -11.06 -10.09
CA PRO A 386 -9.40 -9.70 -9.87
C PRO A 386 -8.35 -8.86 -9.14
N MET A 387 -8.24 -7.59 -9.50
CA MET A 387 -7.42 -6.62 -8.79
C MET A 387 -8.17 -5.28 -8.71
N PHE A 388 -7.74 -4.41 -7.80
CA PHE A 388 -8.23 -3.03 -7.75
C PHE A 388 -7.08 -2.03 -7.68
N THR A 389 -7.38 -0.81 -8.13
CA THR A 389 -6.67 0.39 -7.67
C THR A 389 -7.63 1.29 -6.93
N ALA A 390 -7.16 2.05 -5.94
CA ALA A 390 -7.90 3.16 -5.35
C ALA A 390 -7.04 4.43 -5.25
N GLY A 391 -7.69 5.59 -5.38
CA GLY A 391 -7.04 6.90 -5.35
C GLY A 391 -6.50 7.33 -6.71
N ASN A 392 -6.14 8.61 -6.82
CA ASN A 392 -5.75 9.22 -8.10
C ASN A 392 -4.24 9.55 -8.19
N ALA A 393 -3.45 9.16 -7.19
CA ALA A 393 -1.99 9.31 -7.16
C ALA A 393 -1.51 10.74 -7.44
N GLY A 394 -2.23 11.75 -6.94
CA GLY A 394 -1.95 13.17 -7.19
C GLY A 394 -2.40 13.60 -8.59
N GLY A 395 -3.54 13.09 -9.07
CA GLY A 395 -4.12 13.39 -10.38
C GLY A 395 -3.46 12.67 -11.57
N LYS A 396 -2.60 11.68 -11.32
CA LYS A 396 -1.92 10.90 -12.38
C LYS A 396 -2.79 9.79 -12.98
N ILE A 397 -3.85 9.37 -12.28
CA ILE A 397 -4.78 8.35 -12.78
C ILE A 397 -6.24 8.75 -12.65
N LYS A 398 -7.04 8.25 -13.59
CA LYS A 398 -8.51 8.27 -13.59
C LYS A 398 -9.01 7.13 -12.71
N THR A 399 -10.13 7.36 -12.03
CA THR A 399 -10.81 6.39 -11.17
C THR A 399 -12.25 6.14 -11.64
N GLY A 400 -12.89 5.09 -11.12
CA GLY A 400 -14.28 4.75 -11.43
C GLY A 400 -14.47 3.86 -12.66
N LEU A 401 -13.42 3.15 -13.09
CA LEU A 401 -13.42 2.34 -14.31
C LEU A 401 -13.36 0.84 -14.01
N HIS A 402 -14.11 0.04 -14.77
CA HIS A 402 -13.88 -1.39 -14.89
C HIS A 402 -13.10 -1.70 -16.18
N ILE A 403 -11.93 -2.32 -16.04
CA ILE A 403 -11.05 -2.70 -17.14
C ILE A 403 -11.03 -4.23 -17.24
N ASP A 404 -11.36 -4.74 -18.42
CA ASP A 404 -11.18 -6.15 -18.79
C ASP A 404 -9.79 -6.33 -19.40
N GLY A 405 -8.99 -7.19 -18.78
CA GLY A 405 -7.61 -7.47 -19.18
C GLY A 405 -7.46 -8.37 -20.39
N GLY A 406 -8.53 -9.01 -20.88
CA GLY A 406 -8.50 -9.86 -22.07
C GLY A 406 -7.57 -11.08 -21.98
N GLY A 407 -7.28 -11.58 -20.77
CA GLY A 407 -6.27 -12.63 -20.53
C GLY A 407 -4.82 -12.13 -20.56
N SER A 408 -4.60 -10.81 -20.55
CA SER A 408 -3.24 -10.25 -20.50
C SER A 408 -2.60 -10.46 -19.12
N PRO A 409 -1.25 -10.41 -19.01
CA PRO A 409 -0.56 -10.64 -17.75
C PRO A 409 -1.00 -9.66 -16.66
N GLY A 410 -1.36 -10.18 -15.47
CA GLY A 410 -1.70 -9.37 -14.30
C GLY A 410 -0.57 -8.44 -13.84
N CYS A 411 0.68 -8.77 -14.19
CA CYS A 411 1.83 -7.91 -13.96
C CYS A 411 1.73 -6.53 -14.65
N ARG A 412 0.85 -6.34 -15.64
CA ARG A 412 0.58 -5.04 -16.27
C ARG A 412 0.15 -3.99 -15.24
N LEU A 413 -0.66 -4.36 -14.26
CA LEU A 413 -1.09 -3.43 -13.22
C LEU A 413 0.07 -3.05 -12.28
N GLY A 414 0.87 -4.04 -11.85
CA GLY A 414 2.05 -3.78 -11.04
C GLY A 414 3.14 -2.95 -11.77
N TYR A 415 3.33 -3.16 -13.07
CA TYR A 415 4.18 -2.32 -13.90
C TYR A 415 3.66 -0.88 -13.95
N THR A 416 2.35 -0.72 -14.19
CA THR A 416 1.68 0.60 -14.21
C THR A 416 1.87 1.34 -12.88
N ALA A 417 1.64 0.65 -11.75
CA ALA A 417 1.83 1.23 -10.42
C ALA A 417 3.27 1.68 -10.16
N GLN A 418 4.27 0.86 -10.51
CA GLN A 418 5.68 1.24 -10.37
C GLN A 418 6.04 2.51 -11.15
N ARG A 419 5.56 2.63 -12.40
CA ARG A 419 5.79 3.83 -13.21
C ARG A 419 5.12 5.07 -12.63
N LEU A 420 3.88 4.95 -12.15
CA LEU A 420 3.16 6.04 -11.49
C LEU A 420 3.89 6.55 -10.23
N MET A 421 4.56 5.64 -9.52
CA MET A 421 5.39 5.93 -8.35
C MET A 421 6.82 6.38 -8.70
N GLY A 422 7.12 6.59 -9.98
CA GLY A 422 8.37 7.21 -10.44
C GLY A 422 9.56 6.25 -10.55
N LEU A 423 9.32 4.95 -10.70
CA LEU A 423 10.37 3.99 -11.05
C LEU A 423 10.66 4.07 -12.55
N ASP A 424 11.94 4.18 -12.89
CA ASP A 424 12.45 4.17 -14.26
C ASP A 424 12.77 2.73 -14.67
N ILE A 425 11.74 2.03 -15.18
CA ILE A 425 11.82 0.63 -15.59
C ILE A 425 11.27 0.45 -17.00
N ALA A 426 12.04 -0.20 -17.87
CA ALA A 426 11.61 -0.47 -19.25
C ALA A 426 10.52 -1.55 -19.32
N SER A 427 10.61 -2.56 -18.45
CA SER A 427 9.67 -3.68 -18.34
C SER A 427 9.66 -4.25 -16.92
N TRP A 428 8.63 -5.02 -16.58
CA TRP A 428 8.54 -5.75 -15.32
C TRP A 428 7.96 -7.15 -15.51
N GLY A 429 8.33 -8.07 -14.62
CA GLY A 429 7.98 -9.48 -14.70
C GLY A 429 8.92 -10.32 -15.57
N THR A 430 8.75 -11.64 -15.54
CA THR A 430 9.59 -12.60 -16.26
C THR A 430 8.77 -13.51 -17.18
N LYS A 431 9.37 -13.93 -18.30
CA LYS A 431 8.77 -14.84 -19.29
C LYS A 431 7.38 -14.35 -19.73
N SER A 432 6.33 -15.17 -19.63
CA SER A 432 4.98 -14.77 -20.06
C SER A 432 4.35 -13.70 -19.17
N ASN A 433 4.92 -13.46 -17.98
CA ASN A 433 4.51 -12.34 -17.12
C ASN A 433 5.22 -11.02 -17.46
N THR A 434 6.22 -11.02 -18.36
CA THR A 434 6.92 -9.79 -18.73
C THR A 434 5.99 -8.84 -19.47
N THR A 435 5.97 -7.59 -19.04
CA THR A 435 5.24 -6.51 -19.71
C THR A 435 6.08 -5.23 -19.74
N SER A 436 5.96 -4.49 -20.84
CA SER A 436 6.42 -3.10 -20.99
C SER A 436 5.26 -2.14 -21.27
N ASP A 437 4.02 -2.66 -21.22
CA ASP A 437 2.82 -1.93 -21.55
C ASP A 437 2.01 -1.62 -20.29
N ALA A 438 1.79 -0.33 -20.05
CA ALA A 438 0.99 0.16 -18.93
C ALA A 438 -0.48 0.15 -19.31
N ILE A 439 -1.37 0.10 -18.31
CA ILE A 439 -2.82 0.16 -18.54
C ILE A 439 -3.19 1.62 -18.83
N SER A 440 -3.08 2.00 -20.11
CA SER A 440 -3.24 3.37 -20.60
C SER A 440 -4.61 3.99 -20.30
N GLU A 441 -5.63 3.16 -20.16
CA GLU A 441 -7.03 3.53 -19.94
C GLU A 441 -7.22 4.33 -18.66
N ILE A 442 -6.41 4.05 -17.64
CA ILE A 442 -6.47 4.75 -16.35
C ILE A 442 -5.48 5.92 -16.26
N LEU A 443 -4.57 6.11 -17.23
CA LEU A 443 -3.57 7.18 -17.17
C LEU A 443 -4.17 8.53 -17.60
N VAL A 444 -3.62 9.61 -17.04
CA VAL A 444 -3.97 11.00 -17.36
C VAL A 444 -2.91 11.62 -18.26
#